data_AF-A0A844Z054-F1
#
_entry.id   AF-A0A844Z054-F1
#
_cell.length_a   1.000
_cell.length_b   1.000
_cell.length_c   1.000
_cell.angle_alpha   90.00
_cell.angle_beta   90.00
_cell.angle_gamma   90.00
#
_symmetry.space_group_name_H-M   'P 1'
#
loop_
_entity.id
_entity.type
_entity.pdbx_description
1 polymer ?
#
loop_
_entity_poly.entity_id
_entity_poly.type
_entity_poly.pdbx_seq_one_letter_code
_entity_poly.pdbx_strand_id
1 'polypeptide(L)'
;MPKGRLALGLAVLALCAGTAACVLPPDTPTVIASAAGTSAQDAYRVSSVAQEYEVLRVLGLEARSQALHVINGQPYDVITAFNPRTGETRDVWFDIARFYNRGAF
;
A
#
# COMPACT_ATOMS: atom_id res chain seq x y z
N MET A 1 54.47 -19.79 -36.94
CA MET A 1 54.39 -18.46 -37.61
C MET A 1 53.34 -18.55 -38.72
N PRO A 2 52.56 -17.50 -39.07
CA PRO A 2 52.38 -16.13 -38.54
C PRO A 2 51.05 -16.02 -37.74
N LYS A 3 50.74 -15.10 -36.81
CA LYS A 3 50.86 -13.62 -36.64
C LYS A 3 50.04 -12.78 -37.62
N GLY A 4 48.79 -12.49 -37.23
CA GLY A 4 47.99 -11.35 -37.68
C GLY A 4 47.62 -10.47 -36.47
N ARG A 5 47.87 -9.16 -36.55
CA ARG A 5 47.55 -8.13 -35.55
C ARG A 5 46.41 -7.24 -36.09
N LEU A 6 45.81 -6.48 -35.16
CA LEU A 6 44.87 -5.34 -35.32
C LEU A 6 43.40 -5.73 -35.57
N ALA A 7 42.38 -5.09 -34.99
CA ALA A 7 42.30 -3.76 -34.40
C ALA A 7 41.24 -3.65 -33.28
N LEU A 8 41.47 -2.61 -32.48
CA LEU A 8 40.63 -1.93 -31.49
C LEU A 8 39.16 -1.73 -31.93
N GLY A 9 38.22 -1.98 -31.02
CA GLY A 9 36.81 -1.63 -31.16
C GLY A 9 36.16 -1.45 -29.79
N LEU A 10 36.15 -0.21 -29.32
CA LEU A 10 35.50 0.24 -28.08
C LEU A 10 33.97 0.13 -28.25
N ALA A 11 33.29 -0.61 -27.38
CA ALA A 11 31.85 -0.49 -27.21
C ALA A 11 31.53 -0.38 -25.71
N VAL A 12 31.42 0.86 -25.27
CA VAL A 12 30.79 1.25 -24.01
C VAL A 12 29.33 0.85 -24.08
N LEU A 13 28.86 0.03 -23.14
CA LEU A 13 27.44 0.04 -22.77
C LEU A 13 27.35 0.17 -21.26
N ALA A 14 27.08 1.40 -20.83
CA ALA A 14 26.71 1.74 -19.47
C ALA A 14 25.42 0.99 -19.11
N LEU A 15 25.48 0.11 -18.11
CA LEU A 15 24.28 -0.44 -17.51
C LEU A 15 23.75 0.62 -16.53
N CYS A 16 22.79 1.41 -17.01
CA CYS A 16 22.09 2.39 -16.19
C CYS A 16 21.48 1.70 -14.96
N ALA A 17 21.77 2.26 -13.79
CA ALA A 17 21.13 1.93 -12.53
C ALA A 17 19.61 2.16 -12.65
N GLY A 18 18.84 1.08 -12.76
CA GLY A 18 17.40 1.11 -12.66
C GLY A 18 16.97 1.24 -11.20
N THR A 19 17.12 2.43 -10.60
CA THR A 19 16.27 2.76 -9.45
C THR A 19 14.88 3.03 -10.00
N ALA A 20 14.05 2.00 -10.06
CA ALA A 20 12.61 2.18 -10.18
C ALA A 20 12.15 2.85 -8.88
N ALA A 21 12.23 4.18 -8.83
CA ALA A 21 11.45 4.94 -7.88
C ALA A 21 9.99 4.71 -8.27
N CYS A 22 9.28 3.88 -7.51
CA CYS A 22 7.84 3.75 -7.61
C CYS A 22 7.23 5.12 -7.27
N VAL A 23 7.11 5.99 -8.28
CA VAL A 23 6.30 7.19 -8.18
C VAL A 23 4.86 6.71 -8.09
N LEU A 24 4.30 6.77 -6.89
CA LEU A 24 2.89 6.55 -6.67
C LEU A 24 2.08 7.53 -7.53
N PRO A 25 1.00 7.10 -8.21
CA PRO A 25 0.11 7.98 -8.94
C PRO A 25 -0.30 9.20 -8.08
N PRO A 26 -0.51 10.39 -8.68
CA PRO A 26 -0.87 11.60 -7.95
C PRO A 26 -2.16 11.47 -7.13
N ASP A 27 -3.00 10.49 -7.48
CA ASP A 27 -4.25 10.16 -6.77
C ASP A 27 -4.07 9.03 -5.75
N THR A 28 -2.84 8.62 -5.44
CA THR A 28 -2.62 7.63 -4.38
C THR A 28 -2.95 8.29 -3.05
N PRO A 29 -3.95 7.79 -2.29
CA PRO A 29 -4.31 8.39 -1.02
C PRO A 29 -3.07 8.42 -0.12
N THR A 30 -2.72 9.63 0.35
CA THR A 30 -1.56 9.91 1.21
C THR A 30 -1.49 8.99 2.44
N VAL A 31 -2.63 8.41 2.81
CA VAL A 31 -2.84 7.43 3.88
C VAL A 31 -1.92 6.20 3.76
N ILE A 32 -1.67 5.70 2.54
CA ILE A 32 -0.93 4.44 2.36
C ILE A 32 0.57 4.57 2.69
N ALA A 33 1.13 5.77 2.51
CA ALA A 33 2.53 6.02 2.84
C ALA A 33 2.81 6.07 4.35
N SER A 34 1.77 6.06 5.21
CA SER A 34 1.90 6.37 6.63
C SER A 34 1.79 5.17 7.59
N ALA A 35 1.34 4.00 7.11
CA ALA A 35 1.02 2.84 7.95
C ALA A 35 0.96 1.52 7.14
N ALA A 36 1.01 0.36 7.79
CA ALA A 36 0.77 -0.95 7.17
C ALA A 36 -0.62 -1.55 7.46
N GLY A 37 -1.38 -0.99 8.40
CA GLY A 37 -2.77 -1.38 8.68
C GLY A 37 -2.91 -2.76 9.34
N THR A 38 -1.86 -3.28 9.98
CA THR A 38 -1.84 -4.66 10.51
C THR A 38 -2.28 -4.77 11.97
N SER A 39 -2.47 -3.63 12.65
CA SER A 39 -2.86 -3.54 14.06
C SER A 39 -3.44 -2.16 14.36
N ALA A 40 -4.01 -1.99 15.56
CA ALA A 40 -4.50 -0.69 16.02
C ALA A 40 -3.40 0.39 16.11
N GLN A 41 -2.16 0.00 16.45
CA GLN A 41 -1.02 0.91 16.60
C GLN A 41 -0.52 1.44 15.26
N ASP A 42 -0.75 0.68 14.20
CA ASP A 42 -0.32 0.96 12.82
C ASP A 42 -1.53 1.00 11.89
N ALA A 43 -2.67 1.48 12.39
CA ALA A 43 -3.89 1.60 11.62
C ALA A 43 -3.77 2.73 10.58
N TYR A 44 -4.38 2.53 9.41
CA TYR A 44 -4.52 3.59 8.42
C TYR A 44 -5.43 4.70 8.94
N ARG A 45 -4.90 5.93 9.07
CA ARG A 45 -5.73 7.08 9.46
C ARG A 45 -6.53 7.59 8.28
N VAL A 46 -7.84 7.53 8.40
CA VAL A 46 -8.78 7.90 7.34
C VAL A 46 -9.71 9.03 7.78
N SER A 47 -10.27 9.76 6.81
CA SER A 47 -11.25 10.82 7.05
C SER A 47 -12.68 10.46 6.63
N SER A 48 -12.88 9.30 6.02
CA SER A 48 -14.20 8.77 5.65
C SER A 48 -14.14 7.27 5.38
N VAL A 49 -15.30 6.60 5.42
CA VAL A 49 -15.46 5.19 5.01
C VAL A 49 -15.01 4.98 3.57
N ALA A 50 -15.35 5.90 2.66
CA ALA A 50 -14.91 5.81 1.25
C ALA A 50 -13.38 5.69 1.11
N GLN A 51 -12.63 6.35 2.00
CA GLN A 51 -11.17 6.28 1.99
C GLN A 51 -10.64 4.92 2.46
N GLU A 52 -11.35 4.21 3.33
CA GLU A 52 -11.00 2.84 3.75
C GLU A 52 -11.02 1.89 2.55
N TYR A 53 -12.12 1.93 1.79
CA TYR A 53 -12.27 1.12 0.58
C TYR A 53 -11.27 1.52 -0.53
N GLU A 54 -10.89 2.80 -0.58
CA GLU A 54 -9.81 3.24 -1.47
C GLU A 54 -8.47 2.60 -1.11
N VAL A 55 -8.13 2.54 0.18
CA VAL A 55 -6.93 1.86 0.67
C VAL A 55 -6.96 0.38 0.28
N LEU A 56 -8.07 -0.32 0.49
CA LEU A 56 -8.21 -1.73 0.07
C LEU A 56 -8.00 -1.90 -1.44
N ARG A 57 -8.59 -1.02 -2.26
CA ARG A 57 -8.44 -1.03 -3.72
C ARG A 57 -6.98 -0.89 -4.14
N VAL A 58 -6.23 0.03 -3.54
CA VAL A 58 -4.80 0.22 -3.85
C VAL A 58 -3.97 -0.98 -3.40
N LEU A 59 -4.32 -1.59 -2.28
CA LEU A 59 -3.68 -2.82 -1.80
C LEU A 59 -4.06 -4.06 -2.63
N GLY A 60 -5.03 -3.93 -3.55
CA GLY A 60 -5.54 -5.03 -4.35
C GLY A 60 -6.34 -6.05 -3.53
N LEU A 61 -7.05 -5.57 -2.51
CA LEU A 61 -7.85 -6.39 -1.59
C LEU A 61 -9.34 -6.16 -1.78
N GLU A 62 -10.12 -7.20 -1.50
CA GLU A 62 -11.59 -7.17 -1.49
C GLU A 62 -12.09 -7.30 -0.05
N ALA A 63 -13.00 -6.43 0.38
CA ALA A 63 -13.63 -6.53 1.69
C ALA A 63 -14.51 -7.79 1.78
N ARG A 64 -14.45 -8.50 2.90
CA ARG A 64 -15.30 -9.67 3.20
C ARG A 64 -16.26 -9.41 4.35
N SER A 65 -15.74 -8.81 5.42
CA SER A 65 -16.50 -8.44 6.60
C SER A 65 -15.85 -7.25 7.29
N GLN A 66 -16.63 -6.58 8.14
CA GLN A 66 -16.18 -5.42 8.89
C GLN A 66 -16.63 -5.55 10.34
N ALA A 67 -15.80 -5.07 11.27
CA ALA A 67 -16.10 -4.96 12.68
C ALA A 67 -15.58 -3.62 13.23
N LEU A 68 -16.35 -3.04 14.16
CA LEU A 68 -15.94 -1.87 14.92
C LEU A 68 -15.26 -2.31 16.21
N HIS A 69 -14.07 -1.79 16.46
CA HIS A 69 -13.33 -1.98 17.69
C HIS A 69 -13.13 -0.63 18.40
N VAL A 70 -13.45 -0.58 19.69
CA VAL A 70 -13.15 0.59 20.53
C VAL A 70 -12.12 0.19 21.57
N ILE A 71 -10.90 0.70 21.43
CA ILE A 71 -9.77 0.37 22.31
C ILE A 71 -9.39 1.65 23.05
N ASN A 72 -9.51 1.65 24.38
CA ASN A 72 -9.24 2.83 25.21
C ASN A 72 -9.99 4.10 24.77
N GLY A 73 -11.24 3.93 24.29
CA GLY A 73 -12.08 5.03 23.80
C GLY A 73 -11.77 5.49 22.37
N GLN A 74 -10.74 4.93 21.73
CA GLN A 74 -10.38 5.21 20.34
C GLN A 74 -11.09 4.22 19.41
N PRO A 75 -11.90 4.68 18.44
CA PRO A 75 -12.61 3.80 17.50
C PRO A 75 -11.72 3.41 16.31
N TYR A 76 -11.87 2.16 15.90
CA TYR A 76 -11.22 1.56 14.75
C TYR A 76 -12.21 0.73 13.96
N ASP A 77 -12.20 0.89 12.64
CA ASP A 77 -12.83 -0.09 11.76
C ASP A 77 -11.79 -1.12 11.33
N VAL A 78 -12.17 -2.39 11.43
CA VAL A 78 -11.34 -3.53 11.04
C VAL A 78 -12.06 -4.26 9.91
N ILE A 79 -11.46 -4.23 8.73
CA ILE A 79 -11.99 -4.93 7.57
C ILE A 79 -11.18 -6.19 7.35
N THR A 80 -11.83 -7.34 7.50
CA THR A 80 -11.28 -8.61 7.02
C THR A 80 -11.34 -8.59 5.50
N ALA A 81 -10.18 -8.62 4.87
CA ALA A 81 -10.02 -8.44 3.43
C ALA A 81 -9.31 -9.63 2.78
N PHE A 82 -9.75 -9.99 1.59
CA PHE A 82 -9.25 -11.10 0.79
C PHE A 82 -8.37 -10.59 -0.35
N ASN A 83 -7.22 -11.23 -0.57
CA ASN A 83 -6.37 -10.98 -1.73
C ASN A 83 -6.71 -11.98 -2.85
N PRO A 84 -7.38 -11.56 -3.94
CA PRO A 84 -7.76 -12.46 -5.03
C PRO A 84 -6.56 -13.01 -5.82
N ARG A 85 -5.38 -12.40 -5.70
CA ARG A 85 -4.16 -12.89 -6.38
C ARG A 85 -3.46 -14.00 -5.62
N THR A 86 -3.47 -13.96 -4.28
CA THR A 86 -2.77 -14.95 -3.45
C THR A 86 -3.70 -15.94 -2.76
N GLY A 87 -5.00 -15.62 -2.65
CA GLY A 87 -5.97 -16.41 -1.89
C GLY A 87 -5.93 -16.16 -0.39
N GLU A 88 -5.06 -15.28 0.08
CA GLU A 88 -4.87 -15.00 1.51
C GLU A 88 -5.93 -14.03 2.04
N THR A 89 -6.24 -14.16 3.32
CA THR A 89 -7.10 -13.21 4.05
C THR A 89 -6.27 -12.52 5.12
N ARG A 90 -6.51 -11.22 5.32
CA ARG A 90 -5.91 -10.44 6.39
C ARG A 90 -6.88 -9.38 6.90
N ASP A 91 -6.71 -8.99 8.15
CA ASP A 91 -7.41 -7.82 8.69
C ASP A 91 -6.65 -6.55 8.32
N VAL A 92 -7.40 -5.51 7.96
CA VAL A 92 -6.90 -4.17 7.71
C VAL A 92 -7.54 -3.22 8.69
N TRP A 93 -6.70 -2.55 9.48
CA TRP A 93 -7.10 -1.67 10.57
C TRP A 93 -7.13 -0.22 10.12
N PHE A 94 -8.22 0.48 10.45
CA PHE A 94 -8.47 1.88 10.13
C PHE A 94 -8.75 2.68 11.39
N ASP A 95 -8.03 3.78 11.61
CA ASP A 95 -8.34 4.76 12.65
C ASP A 95 -9.38 5.73 12.10
N ILE A 96 -10.58 5.67 12.70
CA ILE A 96 -11.77 6.39 12.27
C ILE A 96 -12.18 7.53 13.22
N ALA A 97 -11.34 7.88 14.21
CA ALA A 97 -11.68 8.91 15.21
C ALA A 97 -12.09 10.25 14.57
N ARG A 98 -11.57 10.53 13.38
CA ARG A 98 -11.85 11.76 12.65
C ARG A 98 -13.33 11.92 12.32
N PHE A 99 -14.11 10.85 12.15
CA PHE A 99 -15.51 10.97 11.71
C PHE A 99 -16.51 10.13 12.49
N TYR A 100 -16.06 9.13 13.27
CA TYR A 100 -16.95 8.27 14.06
C TYR A 100 -17.91 9.04 14.99
N ASN A 101 -17.42 10.01 15.75
CA ASN A 101 -18.24 10.79 16.70
C ASN A 101 -19.06 11.92 16.05
N ARG A 102 -18.99 12.09 14.73
CA ARG A 102 -19.72 13.17 14.02
C ARG A 102 -21.06 12.72 13.43
N GLY A 103 -21.48 11.48 13.69
CA GLY A 103 -22.74 10.92 13.18
C GLY A 103 -22.78 10.78 11.66
N ALA A 104 -21.62 10.80 10.99
CA ALA A 104 -21.50 10.67 9.55
C ALA A 104 -21.43 9.19 9.19
N PHE A 105 -22.59 8.61 8.88
CA PHE A 105 -22.74 7.30 8.24
C PHE A 105 -23.48 7.49 6.92
#